data_AF-A0A2E2XCM7-F1
#
_entry.id   AF-A0A2E2XCM7-F1
#
_cell.length_a   1.000
_cell.length_b   1.000
_cell.length_c   1.000
_cell.angle_alpha   90.00
_cell.angle_beta   90.00
_cell.angle_gamma   90.00
#
_symmetry.space_group_name_H-M   'P 1'
#
loop_
_entity.id
_entity.type
_entity.pdbx_description
1 polymer ?
#
loop_
_entity_poly.entity_id
_entity_poly.type
_entity_poly.pdbx_seq_one_letter_code
_entity_poly.pdbx_strand_id
1 'polypeptide(L)'
;MSKTQLIGKDAMVPLHPCFPVTTKLDGVTIHSVASFLIALTIEDAPAQALACSQIPETASKLASRALGVVNRGSSNGKIYWKGEAISRSSQQYDNLLDRLFIKLLESNQLIKHALLNTAEKKSNASS
;
A
#
# COMPACT_ATOMS: atom_id res chain seq x y z
N MET A 1 15.03 15.76 29.28
CA MET A 1 15.95 15.72 28.12
C MET A 1 16.49 14.30 28.01
N SER A 2 16.17 13.56 26.94
CA SER A 2 16.94 12.37 26.57
C SER A 2 17.08 12.36 25.06
N LYS A 3 18.31 12.63 24.61
CA LYS A 3 18.78 12.53 23.23
C LYS A 3 18.91 11.05 22.90
N THR A 4 18.22 10.60 21.86
CA THR A 4 18.69 9.45 21.08
C THR A 4 18.94 9.94 19.66
N GLN A 5 20.13 10.50 19.47
CA GLN A 5 20.78 10.57 18.17
C GLN A 5 21.45 9.21 17.96
N LEU A 6 20.93 8.42 17.04
CA LEU A 6 21.62 7.26 16.45
C LEU A 6 20.94 6.98 15.11
N ILE A 7 21.39 7.60 14.02
CA ILE A 7 21.20 7.01 12.69
C ILE A 7 22.43 7.30 11.84
N GLY A 8 23.44 6.46 12.02
CA GLY A 8 24.60 6.36 11.13
C GLY A 8 24.82 4.88 10.81
N LYS A 9 24.88 4.60 9.50
CA LYS A 9 25.13 3.32 8.80
C LYS A 9 23.89 2.41 8.68
N ASP A 10 23.54 2.14 7.41
CA ASP A 10 22.50 1.20 6.97
C ASP A 10 21.03 1.62 7.22
N ALA A 11 20.67 2.82 6.78
CA ALA A 11 19.27 3.17 6.53
C ALA A 11 18.74 2.39 5.30
N MET A 12 18.69 1.06 5.40
CA MET A 12 17.82 0.26 4.55
C MET A 12 16.41 0.58 5.00
N VAL A 13 15.79 1.62 4.41
CA VAL A 13 14.35 1.88 4.59
C VAL A 13 13.67 0.61 4.08
N PRO A 14 13.12 -0.24 4.97
CA PRO A 14 12.44 -1.43 4.49
C PRO A 14 11.18 -0.87 3.83
N LEU A 15 11.14 -0.90 2.50
CA LEU A 15 9.90 -0.78 1.73
C LEU A 15 9.05 -2.04 1.93
N HIS A 16 8.90 -2.46 3.19
CA HIS A 16 8.05 -3.56 3.56
C HIS A 16 6.61 -3.09 3.37
N PRO A 17 5.73 -3.87 2.72
CA PRO A 17 4.35 -3.46 2.44
C PRO A 17 3.53 -3.06 3.68
N CYS A 18 3.92 -3.54 4.86
CA CYS A 18 3.30 -3.20 6.14
C CYS A 18 3.91 -1.97 6.83
N PHE A 19 4.91 -1.31 6.23
CA PHE A 19 5.47 -0.08 6.77
C PHE A 19 4.36 1.00 6.81
N PRO A 20 4.19 1.72 7.93
CA PRO A 20 3.18 2.76 8.03
C PRO A 20 3.56 3.92 7.13
N VAL A 21 2.72 4.18 6.12
CA VAL A 21 2.85 5.28 5.19
C VAL A 21 1.47 5.87 4.95
N THR A 22 1.13 6.83 5.79
CA THR A 22 -0.14 7.52 5.69
C THR A 22 -0.12 8.45 4.48
N THR A 23 -0.97 8.17 3.49
CA THR A 23 -1.20 9.03 2.33
C THR A 23 -2.69 9.14 2.00
N LYS A 24 -3.04 9.99 1.04
CA LYS A 24 -4.42 10.14 0.54
C LYS A 24 -4.48 9.84 -0.95
N LEU A 25 -5.41 8.98 -1.36
CA LEU A 25 -5.69 8.65 -2.76
C LEU A 25 -7.20 8.77 -3.01
N ASP A 26 -7.60 9.58 -3.99
CA ASP A 26 -9.01 9.79 -4.36
C ASP A 26 -9.95 10.17 -3.18
N GLY A 27 -9.40 10.82 -2.14
CA GLY A 27 -10.10 11.21 -0.91
C GLY A 27 -10.06 10.16 0.22
N VAL A 28 -9.51 8.96 -0.03
CA VAL A 28 -9.38 7.87 0.95
C VAL A 28 -8.01 7.92 1.63
N THR A 29 -8.01 7.86 2.97
CA THR A 29 -6.77 7.71 3.73
C THR A 29 -6.26 6.28 3.64
N ILE A 30 -5.01 6.13 3.25
CA ILE A 30 -4.32 4.84 3.14
C ILE A 30 -3.23 4.80 4.20
N HIS A 31 -3.33 3.85 5.13
CA HIS A 31 -2.37 3.68 6.22
C HIS A 31 -1.09 2.94 5.77
N SER A 32 -1.23 1.96 4.88
CA SER A 32 -0.12 1.22 4.30
C SER A 32 -0.51 0.62 2.95
N VAL A 33 0.50 0.27 2.14
CA VAL A 33 0.28 -0.44 0.86
C VAL A 33 -0.41 -1.79 1.11
N ALA A 34 -0.02 -2.52 2.16
CA ALA A 34 -0.67 -3.79 2.51
C ALA A 34 -2.16 -3.60 2.86
N SER A 35 -2.50 -2.60 3.69
CA SER A 35 -3.89 -2.29 4.02
C SER A 35 -4.71 -1.95 2.77
N PHE A 36 -4.12 -1.18 1.85
CA PHE A 36 -4.75 -0.86 0.58
C PHE A 36 -5.02 -2.12 -0.27
N LEU A 37 -4.02 -2.99 -0.46
CA LEU A 37 -4.17 -4.22 -1.23
C LEU A 37 -5.22 -5.17 -0.65
N ILE A 38 -5.32 -5.24 0.68
CA ILE A 38 -6.37 -5.98 1.37
C ILE A 38 -7.75 -5.34 1.10
N ALA A 39 -7.85 -4.01 1.22
CA ALA A 39 -9.10 -3.29 1.03
C ALA A 39 -9.65 -3.40 -0.42
N LEU A 40 -8.78 -3.60 -1.42
CA LEU A 40 -9.20 -3.88 -2.81
C LEU A 40 -10.02 -5.16 -2.96
N THR A 41 -10.01 -6.05 -1.97
CA THR A 41 -10.87 -7.25 -1.98
C THR A 41 -12.29 -6.98 -1.49
N ILE A 42 -12.56 -5.79 -0.94
CA ILE A 42 -13.85 -5.40 -0.37
C ILE A 42 -14.63 -4.61 -1.42
N GLU A 43 -15.82 -5.10 -1.79
CA GLU A 43 -16.72 -4.46 -2.76
C GLU A 43 -17.39 -3.20 -2.21
N ASP A 44 -17.85 -3.26 -0.95
CA ASP A 44 -18.52 -2.14 -0.29
C ASP A 44 -17.55 -0.96 -0.08
N ALA A 45 -17.82 0.17 -0.74
CA ALA A 45 -16.94 1.34 -0.74
C ALA A 45 -16.71 1.95 0.67
N PRO A 46 -17.73 2.09 1.54
CA PRO A 46 -17.54 2.50 2.93
C PRO A 46 -16.62 1.56 3.72
N ALA A 47 -16.85 0.24 3.66
CA ALA A 47 -16.01 -0.76 4.34
C ALA A 47 -14.59 -0.81 3.77
N GLN A 48 -14.44 -0.64 2.46
CA GLN A 48 -13.14 -0.51 1.79
C GLN A 48 -12.37 0.71 2.32
N ALA A 49 -13.01 1.88 2.36
CA ALA A 49 -12.37 3.10 2.86
C ALA A 49 -11.96 2.95 4.33
N LEU A 50 -12.80 2.30 5.15
CA LEU A 50 -12.46 1.97 6.52
C LEU A 50 -11.21 1.06 6.56
N ALA A 51 -11.16 -0.02 5.79
CA ALA A 51 -10.03 -0.95 5.76
C ALA A 51 -8.72 -0.27 5.32
N CYS A 52 -8.76 0.63 4.33
CA CYS A 52 -7.60 1.42 3.91
C CYS A 52 -6.97 2.22 5.05
N SER A 53 -7.78 2.72 5.99
CA SER A 53 -7.33 3.54 7.11
C SER A 53 -6.70 2.76 8.28
N GLN A 54 -6.80 1.43 8.26
CA GLN A 54 -6.39 0.57 9.37
C GLN A 54 -5.02 -0.05 9.16
N ILE A 55 -4.41 -0.56 10.23
CA ILE A 55 -3.25 -1.45 10.13
C ILE A 55 -3.60 -2.74 9.37
N PRO A 56 -2.63 -3.41 8.71
CA PRO A 56 -2.91 -4.58 7.87
C PRO A 56 -3.67 -5.71 8.58
N GLU A 57 -3.38 -5.96 9.86
CA GLU A 57 -4.07 -6.98 10.64
C GLU A 57 -5.58 -6.67 10.80
N THR A 58 -5.92 -5.43 11.14
CA THR A 58 -7.31 -4.99 11.28
C THR A 58 -8.00 -4.93 9.93
N ALA A 59 -7.32 -4.45 8.88
CA ALA A 59 -7.84 -4.47 7.52
C ALA A 59 -8.17 -5.91 7.05
N SER A 60 -7.32 -6.88 7.37
CA SER A 60 -7.54 -8.30 7.07
C SER A 60 -8.77 -8.86 7.79
N LYS A 61 -8.95 -8.51 9.08
CA LYS A 61 -10.16 -8.88 9.84
C LYS A 61 -11.42 -8.25 9.23
N LEU A 62 -11.37 -7.00 8.79
CA LEU A 62 -12.47 -6.32 8.11
C LEU A 62 -12.81 -6.98 6.77
N ALA A 63 -11.80 -7.26 5.93
CA ALA A 63 -11.98 -7.96 4.67
C ALA A 63 -12.58 -9.35 4.87
N SER A 64 -12.10 -10.11 5.85
CA SER A 64 -12.64 -11.44 6.18
C SER A 64 -14.11 -11.40 6.61
N ARG A 65 -14.54 -10.33 7.28
CA ARG A 65 -15.95 -10.12 7.64
C ARG A 65 -16.79 -9.71 6.44
N ALA A 66 -16.27 -8.82 5.59
CA ALA A 66 -16.95 -8.32 4.40
C ALA A 66 -17.12 -9.38 3.31
N LEU A 67 -16.13 -10.27 3.15
CA LEU A 67 -16.16 -11.37 2.18
C LEU A 67 -17.06 -12.53 2.63
N GLY A 68 -17.49 -12.57 3.90
CA GLY A 68 -18.17 -13.72 4.49
C GLY A 68 -17.28 -14.98 4.55
N VAL A 69 -17.76 -16.03 5.23
CA VAL A 69 -17.04 -17.31 5.42
C VAL A 69 -16.68 -18.00 4.08
N VAL A 70 -17.32 -17.60 2.98
CA VAL A 70 -17.34 -18.34 1.70
C VAL A 70 -16.33 -17.82 0.66
N ASN A 71 -15.79 -16.61 0.80
CA ASN A 71 -14.95 -15.99 -0.24
C ASN A 71 -13.48 -15.79 0.19
N ARG A 72 -12.89 -16.79 0.87
CA ARG A 72 -11.46 -16.80 1.25
C ARG A 72 -10.48 -16.82 0.07
N GLY A 73 -10.99 -16.87 -1.15
CA GLY A 73 -10.24 -16.60 -2.36
C GLY A 73 -11.21 -16.16 -3.41
N SER A 74 -11.30 -14.85 -3.68
CA SER A 74 -11.87 -14.39 -4.95
C SER A 74 -10.93 -14.88 -6.06
N SER A 75 -11.19 -16.11 -6.49
CA SER A 75 -10.49 -16.85 -7.54
C SER A 75 -10.64 -16.21 -8.93
N ASN A 76 -11.48 -15.17 -9.05
CA ASN A 76 -11.79 -14.51 -10.31
C ASN A 76 -10.95 -13.26 -10.59
N GLY A 77 -9.97 -12.91 -9.74
CA GLY A 77 -9.10 -11.76 -9.99
C GLY A 77 -9.81 -10.40 -10.01
N LYS A 78 -11.08 -10.35 -9.57
CA LYS A 78 -11.86 -9.13 -9.40
C LYS A 78 -11.47 -8.46 -8.10
N ILE A 79 -11.11 -7.20 -8.22
CA ILE A 79 -10.87 -6.26 -7.13
C ILE A 79 -11.83 -5.10 -7.29
N TYR A 80 -11.93 -4.24 -6.28
CA TYR A 80 -12.84 -3.11 -6.29
C TYR A 80 -12.08 -1.85 -5.90
N TRP A 81 -12.44 -0.71 -6.49
CA TRP A 81 -12.00 0.60 -6.03
C TRP A 81 -13.18 1.57 -6.07
N LYS A 82 -13.54 2.14 -4.92
CA LYS A 82 -14.68 3.07 -4.78
C LYS A 82 -16.00 2.52 -5.33
N GLY A 83 -16.23 1.21 -5.19
CA GLY A 83 -17.42 0.52 -5.68
C GLY A 83 -17.37 0.09 -7.15
N GLU A 84 -16.29 0.41 -7.87
CA GLU A 84 -16.10 -0.05 -9.24
C GLU A 84 -15.27 -1.34 -9.26
N ALA A 85 -15.76 -2.37 -9.96
CA ALA A 85 -15.02 -3.60 -10.16
C ALA A 85 -13.91 -3.41 -11.20
N ILE A 86 -12.70 -3.83 -10.85
CA ILE A 86 -11.49 -3.74 -11.67
C ILE A 86 -10.88 -5.14 -11.79
N SER A 87 -10.30 -5.46 -12.95
CA SER A 87 -9.50 -6.69 -13.10
C SER A 87 -8.06 -6.44 -12.65
N ARG A 88 -7.48 -7.38 -11.89
CA ARG A 88 -6.05 -7.35 -11.52
C ARG A 88 -5.09 -7.37 -12.72
N SER A 89 -5.54 -7.83 -13.89
CA SER A 89 -4.73 -7.85 -15.11
C SER A 89 -4.98 -6.65 -16.02
N SER A 90 -5.79 -5.67 -15.58
CA SER A 90 -6.13 -4.51 -16.39
C SER A 90 -5.16 -3.35 -16.18
N GLN A 91 -4.98 -2.54 -17.23
CA GLN A 91 -4.26 -1.27 -17.14
C GLN A 91 -4.85 -0.33 -16.07
N GLN A 92 -6.15 -0.44 -15.78
CA GLN A 92 -6.79 0.34 -14.74
C GLN A 92 -6.24 0.00 -13.34
N TYR A 93 -5.90 -1.27 -13.10
CA TYR A 93 -5.24 -1.69 -11.86
C TYR A 93 -3.81 -1.15 -11.79
N ASP A 94 -3.05 -1.26 -12.87
CA ASP A 94 -1.69 -0.73 -12.93
C ASP A 94 -1.66 0.79 -12.67
N ASN A 95 -2.55 1.52 -13.35
CA ASN A 95 -2.72 2.97 -13.14
C ASN A 95 -3.13 3.30 -11.71
N LEU A 96 -3.92 2.44 -11.05
CA LEU A 96 -4.31 2.63 -9.66
C LEU A 96 -3.12 2.48 -8.71
N LEU A 97 -2.28 1.47 -8.93
CA LEU A 97 -1.03 1.29 -8.17
C LEU A 97 -0.05 2.43 -8.41
N ASP A 98 0.14 2.85 -9.66
CA ASP A 98 1.02 3.97 -10.01
C ASP A 98 0.60 5.25 -9.28
N ARG A 99 -0.70 5.57 -9.28
CA ARG A 99 -1.21 6.74 -8.55
C ARG A 99 -0.96 6.63 -7.05
N LEU A 100 -1.12 5.45 -6.45
CA LEU A 100 -0.77 5.22 -5.05
C LEU A 100 0.71 5.48 -4.78
N PHE A 101 1.60 4.90 -5.59
CA PHE A 101 3.04 5.07 -5.40
C PHE A 101 3.49 6.51 -5.62
N ILE A 102 2.95 7.20 -6.62
CA ILE A 102 3.20 8.63 -6.82
C ILE A 102 2.80 9.41 -5.56
N LYS A 103 1.62 9.17 -4.99
CA LYS A 103 1.16 9.82 -3.76
C LYS A 103 2.05 9.51 -2.55
N LEU A 104 2.53 8.27 -2.45
CA LEU A 104 3.48 7.87 -1.42
C LEU A 104 4.80 8.63 -1.53
N LEU A 105 5.34 8.75 -2.74
CA LEU A 105 6.59 9.48 -3.01
C LEU A 105 6.47 10.99 -2.74
N GLU A 106 5.33 11.58 -3.09
CA GLU A 106 5.03 12.99 -2.79
C GLU A 106 4.94 13.21 -1.27
N SER A 107 4.30 12.29 -0.55
CA SER A 107 4.07 12.42 0.90
C SER A 107 5.26 12.06 1.79
N ASN A 108 6.23 11.27 1.30
CA ASN A 108 7.30 10.73 2.13
C ASN A 108 8.67 10.81 1.43
N GLN A 109 9.44 11.84 1.78
CA GLN A 109 10.77 12.07 1.20
C GLN A 109 11.76 10.95 1.53
N LEU A 110 11.61 10.25 2.66
CA LEU A 110 12.49 9.12 3.00
C LEU A 110 12.34 7.96 2.02
N ILE A 111 11.11 7.70 1.55
CA ILE A 111 10.83 6.67 0.54
C ILE A 111 11.41 7.07 -0.81
N LYS A 112 11.25 8.34 -1.19
CA LYS A 112 11.86 8.89 -2.40
C LYS A 112 13.39 8.71 -2.39
N HIS A 113 14.04 9.10 -1.29
CA HIS A 113 15.48 8.93 -1.13
C HIS A 113 15.90 7.45 -1.14
N ALA A 114 15.15 6.58 -0.47
CA ALA A 114 15.44 5.14 -0.46
C ALA A 114 15.39 4.54 -1.86
N LEU A 115 14.38 4.88 -2.67
CA LEU A 115 14.24 4.36 -4.03
C LEU A 115 15.35 4.86 -4.96
N LEU A 116 15.69 6.16 -4.90
CA LEU A 116 16.79 6.72 -5.68
C LEU A 116 18.13 6.03 -5.37
N ASN A 117 18.43 5.85 -4.08
CA ASN A 117 19.66 5.18 -3.65
C ASN A 117 19.71 3.69 -4.06
N THR A 118 18.55 3.04 -4.18
CA THR A 118 18.46 1.64 -4.64
C THR A 118 18.70 1.53 -6.15
N ALA A 119 18.27 2.52 -6.93
CA ALA A 119 18.53 2.58 -8.37
C ALA A 119 20.02 2.78 -8.68
N GLU A 120 20.70 3.65 -7.94
CA GLU A 120 22.14 3.92 -8.10
C GLU A 120 23.02 2.72 -7.72
N LYS A 121 22.64 1.94 -6.70
CA LYS A 121 23.35 0.70 -6.36
C LYS A 121 23.28 -0.35 -7.47
N LYS A 122 22.17 -0.39 -8.23
CA LYS A 122 22.00 -1.33 -9.35
C LYS A 122 22.87 -0.97 -10.56
N SER A 123 23.06 0.33 -10.84
CA SER A 123 23.94 0.77 -11.92
C SER A 123 25.42 0.52 -11.61
N ASN A 124 25.84 0.69 -10.35
CA ASN A 124 27.24 0.48 -9.95
C ASN A 124 27.63 -0.99 -9.70
N ALA A 125 26.66 -1.90 -9.56
CA ALA A 125 26.91 -3.34 -9.45
C ALA A 125 27.02 -4.05 -10.82
N SER A 126 26.85 -3.31 -11.93
CA SER A 126 26.92 -3.81 -13.31
C SER A 126 28.13 -3.26 -14.08
N SER A 127 29.14 -2.71 -13.38
CA SER A 127 30.41 -2.21 -13.93
C SER A 127 31.60 -2.95 -13.33
#